data_AF-G2NER3-F1
#
_entry.id   AF-G2NER3-F1
#
_cell.length_a   1.000
_cell.length_b   1.000
_cell.length_c   1.000
_cell.angle_alpha   90.00
_cell.angle_beta   90.00
_cell.angle_gamma   90.00
#
_symmetry.space_group_name_H-M   'P 1'
#
loop_
_entity.id
_entity.type
_entity.pdbx_description
1 polymer ?
#
loop_
_entity_poly.entity_id
_entity_poly.type
_entity_poly.pdbx_seq_one_letter_code
_entity_poly.pdbx_strand_id
1 'polypeptide(L)'
;MTTGPTESLPVPQEDPIITAGLGIAAKWGEVLGAEKLDVALKAMEPQLKREHQLRLRQLENQRLRAEQEDARAEAERERAAALAKAEGERAARDAEKRRNHVFRMSGLITGAVLALCLLGAGVAVAPAQPWLAAGLCGPSLLAVLKIVVLRRSDAADMKATERIAREAAASAAPPLVP
;
A
#
# COMPACT_ATOMS: atom_id res chain seq x y z
N MET A 1 -20.99 -29.06 -31.01
CA MET A 1 -20.04 -29.95 -31.72
C MET A 1 -18.70 -29.23 -31.74
N THR A 2 -17.88 -29.43 -30.72
CA THR A 2 -16.58 -28.80 -30.54
C THR A 2 -15.49 -29.85 -30.76
N THR A 3 -14.70 -29.67 -31.81
CA THR A 3 -13.56 -30.51 -32.17
C THR A 3 -12.44 -30.30 -31.16
N GLY A 4 -12.09 -31.34 -30.40
CA GLY A 4 -10.96 -31.31 -29.47
C GLY A 4 -9.62 -31.23 -30.21
N PRO A 5 -8.59 -30.59 -29.62
CA PRO A 5 -7.27 -30.51 -30.22
C PRO A 5 -6.62 -31.90 -30.21
N THR A 6 -6.26 -32.37 -31.39
CA THR A 6 -5.42 -33.54 -31.62
C THR A 6 -4.04 -33.27 -31.04
N GLU A 7 -3.82 -33.74 -29.80
CA GLU A 7 -2.52 -33.74 -29.13
C GLU A 7 -1.61 -34.75 -29.82
N SER A 8 -0.93 -34.30 -30.88
CA SER A 8 0.12 -35.04 -31.55
C SER A 8 1.29 -35.21 -30.57
N LEU A 9 1.49 -36.44 -30.09
CA LEU A 9 2.69 -36.82 -29.34
C LEU A 9 3.94 -36.40 -30.14
N PRO A 10 4.94 -35.76 -29.50
CA PRO A 10 6.19 -35.45 -30.19
C PRO A 10 6.85 -36.75 -30.63
N VAL A 11 7.08 -36.87 -31.94
CA VAL A 11 7.90 -37.93 -32.55
C VAL A 11 9.24 -37.95 -31.81
N PRO A 12 9.79 -39.12 -31.43
CA PRO A 12 11.12 -39.18 -30.83
C PRO A 12 12.11 -38.62 -31.84
N GLN A 13 12.58 -37.40 -31.63
CA GLN A 13 13.72 -36.88 -32.36
C GLN A 13 14.90 -37.75 -31.94
N GLU A 14 15.36 -38.61 -32.85
CA GLU A 14 16.63 -39.30 -32.68
C GLU A 14 17.71 -38.23 -32.60
N ASP A 15 18.20 -37.99 -31.38
CA ASP A 15 19.18 -36.95 -31.12
C ASP A 15 20.39 -37.16 -32.06
N PRO A 16 20.74 -36.17 -32.90
CA PRO A 16 21.82 -36.30 -33.87
C PRO A 16 23.16 -36.63 -33.21
N ILE A 17 23.29 -36.31 -31.92
CA ILE A 17 24.43 -36.62 -31.07
C ILE A 17 24.49 -38.12 -30.78
N ILE A 18 23.35 -38.77 -30.57
CA ILE A 18 23.26 -40.22 -30.28
C ILE A 18 23.58 -41.04 -31.53
N THR A 19 23.04 -40.65 -32.69
CA THR A 19 23.34 -41.30 -33.98
C THR A 19 24.80 -41.11 -34.40
N ALA A 20 25.37 -39.91 -34.21
CA ALA A 20 26.80 -39.68 -34.43
C ALA A 20 27.67 -40.53 -33.47
N GLY A 21 27.26 -40.64 -32.20
CA GLY A 21 27.95 -41.47 -31.21
C GLY A 21 27.96 -42.96 -31.56
N LEU A 22 26.83 -43.50 -32.01
CA LEU A 22 26.71 -44.89 -32.50
C LEU A 22 27.59 -45.16 -33.72
N GLY A 23 27.64 -44.22 -34.68
CA GLY A 23 28.50 -44.34 -35.86
C GLY A 23 29.98 -44.36 -35.52
N ILE A 24 30.41 -43.60 -34.51
CA ILE A 24 31.78 -43.63 -34.00
C ILE A 24 32.03 -44.97 -33.29
N ALA A 25 31.15 -45.40 -32.40
CA ALA A 25 31.30 -46.67 -31.68
C ALA A 25 31.46 -47.87 -32.64
N ALA A 26 30.68 -47.91 -33.71
CA ALA A 26 30.78 -48.94 -34.75
C ALA A 26 32.17 -48.96 -35.42
N LYS A 27 32.70 -47.79 -35.80
CA LYS A 27 34.05 -47.68 -36.40
C LYS A 27 35.16 -48.13 -35.46
N TRP A 28 35.04 -47.85 -34.16
CA TRP A 28 36.04 -48.30 -33.19
C TRP A 28 35.96 -49.82 -32.95
N GLY A 29 34.76 -50.39 -33.02
CA GLY A 29 34.53 -51.84 -32.97
C GLY A 29 35.20 -52.60 -34.11
N GLU A 30 35.13 -52.09 -35.34
CA GLU A 30 35.80 -52.66 -36.52
C GLU A 30 37.34 -52.61 -36.42
N VAL A 31 37.91 -51.55 -35.84
CA VAL A 31 39.37 -51.33 -35.83
C VAL A 31 40.08 -52.05 -34.68
N LEU A 32 39.49 -52.08 -33.48
CA LEU A 32 40.13 -52.62 -32.28
C LEU A 32 39.70 -54.06 -31.92
N GLY A 33 38.54 -54.51 -32.42
CA GLY A 33 37.89 -55.75 -32.02
C GLY A 33 37.13 -55.63 -30.69
N ALA A 34 36.03 -56.38 -30.55
CA ALA A 34 35.08 -56.24 -29.43
C ALA A 34 35.72 -56.41 -28.04
N GLU A 35 36.69 -57.33 -27.89
CA GLU A 35 37.31 -57.60 -26.59
C GLU A 35 38.23 -56.46 -26.12
N LYS A 36 38.99 -55.84 -27.01
CA LYS A 36 39.87 -54.72 -26.64
C LYS A 36 39.05 -53.46 -26.32
N LEU A 37 37.91 -53.30 -27.00
CA LEU A 37 37.00 -52.19 -26.76
C LEU A 37 36.32 -52.32 -25.40
N ASP A 38 35.96 -53.53 -24.95
CA ASP A 38 35.43 -53.78 -23.60
C ASP A 38 36.46 -53.45 -22.51
N VAL A 39 37.72 -53.88 -22.68
CA VAL A 39 38.80 -53.56 -21.73
C VAL A 39 39.08 -52.06 -21.67
N ALA A 40 39.09 -51.37 -22.82
CA ALA A 40 39.27 -49.92 -22.88
C ALA A 40 38.10 -49.16 -22.23
N LEU A 41 36.86 -49.59 -22.48
CA LEU A 41 35.67 -49.01 -21.83
C LEU A 41 35.73 -49.18 -20.31
N LYS A 42 36.04 -50.38 -19.81
CA LYS A 42 36.18 -50.64 -18.37
C LYS A 42 37.28 -49.79 -17.73
N ALA A 43 38.38 -49.54 -18.45
CA ALA A 43 39.44 -48.66 -17.96
C ALA A 43 39.02 -47.17 -17.92
N MET A 44 38.14 -46.74 -18.83
CA MET A 44 37.66 -45.35 -18.93
C MET A 44 36.45 -45.03 -18.04
N GLU A 45 35.62 -46.01 -17.68
CA GLU A 45 34.48 -45.88 -16.77
C GLU A 45 34.77 -45.04 -15.50
N PRO A 46 35.87 -45.25 -14.75
CA PRO A 46 36.14 -44.44 -13.56
C PRO A 46 36.39 -42.97 -13.88
N GLN A 47 36.96 -42.64 -15.03
CA GLN A 47 37.13 -41.25 -15.45
C GLN A 47 35.81 -40.62 -15.89
N LEU A 48 35.02 -41.32 -16.68
CA LEU A 48 33.67 -40.90 -17.08
C LEU A 48 32.76 -40.62 -15.88
N LYS A 49 32.80 -41.48 -14.85
CA LYS A 49 32.05 -41.28 -13.61
C LYS A 49 32.49 -40.00 -12.88
N ARG A 50 33.79 -39.72 -12.80
CA ARG A 50 34.31 -38.49 -12.18
C ARG A 50 33.89 -37.24 -12.95
N GLU A 51 34.03 -37.24 -14.28
CA GLU A 51 33.62 -36.11 -15.11
C GLU A 51 32.12 -35.87 -15.04
N HIS A 52 31.32 -36.94 -15.07
CA HIS A 52 29.88 -36.83 -14.94
C HIS A 52 29.48 -36.23 -13.57
N GLN A 53 30.08 -36.70 -12.48
CA GLN A 53 29.86 -36.12 -11.14
C GLN A 53 30.27 -34.64 -11.08
N LEU A 54 31.37 -34.26 -11.72
CA LEU A 54 31.80 -32.85 -11.79
C LEU A 54 30.78 -32.01 -12.58
N ARG A 55 30.29 -32.50 -13.72
CA ARG A 55 29.25 -31.80 -14.50
C ARG A 55 27.96 -31.66 -13.72
N LEU A 56 27.53 -32.69 -13.00
CA LEU A 56 26.34 -32.62 -12.14
C LEU A 56 26.50 -31.53 -11.08
N ARG A 57 27.64 -31.50 -10.38
CA ARG A 57 27.94 -30.44 -9.40
C ARG A 57 27.98 -29.05 -10.02
N GLN A 58 28.50 -28.92 -11.24
CA GLN A 58 28.51 -27.65 -11.97
C GLN A 58 27.09 -27.19 -12.28
N LEU A 59 26.22 -28.08 -12.76
CA LEU A 59 24.82 -27.78 -13.05
C LEU A 59 24.05 -27.42 -11.78
N GLU A 60 24.28 -28.13 -10.67
CA GLU A 60 23.70 -27.78 -9.36
C GLU A 60 24.13 -26.39 -8.90
N ASN A 61 25.41 -26.07 -9.00
CA ASN A 61 25.92 -24.74 -8.67
C ASN A 61 25.34 -23.65 -9.59
N GLN A 62 25.11 -23.95 -10.87
CA GLN A 62 24.48 -23.02 -11.80
C GLN A 62 23.01 -22.78 -11.44
N ARG A 63 22.25 -23.84 -11.12
CA ARG A 63 20.86 -23.73 -10.67
C ARG A 63 20.74 -22.91 -9.40
N LEU A 64 21.59 -23.20 -8.41
CA LEU A 64 21.58 -22.47 -7.14
C LEU A 64 21.94 -20.98 -7.32
N ARG A 65 22.81 -20.65 -8.29
CA ARG A 65 23.09 -19.24 -8.64
C ARG A 65 21.89 -18.56 -9.29
N ALA A 66 21.24 -19.22 -10.24
CA ALA A 66 20.04 -18.69 -10.89
C ALA A 66 18.92 -18.45 -9.86
N GLU A 67 18.66 -19.40 -8.96
CA GLU A 67 17.69 -19.26 -7.89
C GLU A 67 18.01 -18.09 -6.95
N GLN A 68 19.29 -17.86 -6.64
CA GLN A 68 19.70 -16.71 -5.83
C GLN A 68 19.51 -15.38 -6.57
N GLU A 69 19.74 -15.34 -7.88
CA GLU A 69 19.52 -14.14 -8.69
C GLU A 69 18.02 -13.81 -8.78
N ASP A 70 17.17 -14.81 -8.98
CA ASP A 70 15.72 -14.66 -8.99
C ASP A 70 15.21 -14.18 -7.62
N ALA A 71 15.66 -14.80 -6.53
CA ALA A 71 15.30 -14.38 -5.17
C ALA A 71 15.74 -12.94 -4.87
N ARG A 72 16.91 -12.50 -5.39
CA ARG A 72 17.36 -11.10 -5.24
C ARG A 72 16.49 -10.15 -6.06
N ALA A 73 16.16 -10.51 -7.29
CA ALA A 73 15.29 -9.70 -8.14
C ALA A 73 13.88 -9.55 -7.55
N GLU A 74 13.33 -10.61 -6.96
CA GLU A 74 12.06 -10.57 -6.23
C GLU A 74 12.14 -9.66 -5.01
N ALA A 75 13.17 -9.82 -4.18
CA ALA A 75 13.37 -8.97 -3.00
C ALA A 75 13.52 -7.48 -3.37
N GLU A 76 14.17 -7.16 -4.49
CA GLU A 76 14.28 -5.79 -5.00
C GLU A 76 12.93 -5.24 -5.47
N ARG A 77 12.13 -6.05 -6.18
CA ARG A 77 10.76 -5.68 -6.59
C ARG A 77 9.87 -5.42 -5.39
N GLU A 78 9.95 -6.26 -4.35
CA GLU A 78 9.19 -6.07 -3.12
C GLU A 78 9.60 -4.78 -2.39
N ARG A 79 10.91 -4.50 -2.29
CA ARG A 79 11.41 -3.26 -1.69
C ARG A 79 10.94 -2.03 -2.48
N ALA A 80 11.02 -2.07 -3.80
CA ALA A 80 10.54 -0.99 -4.66
C ALA A 80 9.03 -0.75 -4.47
N ALA A 81 8.24 -1.82 -4.43
CA ALA A 81 6.80 -1.74 -4.19
C ALA A 81 6.47 -1.19 -2.78
N ALA A 82 7.23 -1.59 -1.75
CA ALA A 82 7.06 -1.09 -0.40
C ALA A 82 7.39 0.41 -0.29
N LEU A 83 8.45 0.87 -0.96
CA LEU A 83 8.81 2.29 -1.03
C LEU A 83 7.72 3.10 -1.75
N ALA A 84 7.24 2.63 -2.90
CA ALA A 84 6.15 3.29 -3.63
C ALA A 84 4.86 3.40 -2.81
N LYS A 85 4.51 2.34 -2.05
CA LYS A 85 3.36 2.38 -1.13
C LYS A 85 3.57 3.39 0.00
N ALA A 86 4.76 3.41 0.61
CA ALA A 86 5.08 4.34 1.70
C ALA A 86 5.03 5.81 1.23
N GLU A 87 5.48 6.10 0.02
CA GLU A 87 5.37 7.44 -0.58
C GLU A 87 3.91 7.83 -0.84
N GLY A 88 3.12 6.91 -1.37
CA GLY A 88 1.68 7.11 -1.57
C GLY A 88 0.94 7.41 -0.26
N GLU A 89 1.24 6.67 0.81
CA GLU A 89 0.65 6.92 2.13
C GLU A 89 1.06 8.28 2.71
N ARG A 90 2.32 8.70 2.55
CA ARG A 90 2.79 10.01 2.99
C ARG A 90 2.05 11.13 2.25
N ALA A 91 1.93 11.01 0.93
CA ALA A 91 1.19 11.96 0.11
C ALA A 91 -0.29 12.04 0.51
N ALA A 92 -0.93 10.90 0.79
CA ALA A 92 -2.32 10.86 1.26
C ALA A 92 -2.49 11.56 2.62
N ARG A 93 -1.62 11.27 3.60
CA ARG A 93 -1.65 11.93 4.92
C ARG A 93 -1.45 13.44 4.83
N ASP A 94 -0.56 13.89 3.94
CA ASP A 94 -0.31 15.31 3.76
C ASP A 94 -1.48 16.02 3.05
N ALA A 95 -2.15 15.35 2.11
CA ALA A 95 -3.37 15.86 1.49
C ALA A 95 -4.51 16.01 2.53
N GLU A 96 -4.67 15.05 3.44
CA GLU A 96 -5.64 15.13 4.53
C GLU A 96 -5.35 16.28 5.49
N LYS A 97 -4.09 16.45 5.90
CA LYS A 97 -3.67 17.57 6.76
C LYS A 97 -3.97 18.92 6.11
N ARG A 98 -3.72 19.07 4.80
CA ARG A 98 -4.02 20.31 4.07
C ARG A 98 -5.51 20.62 4.07
N ARG A 99 -6.35 19.63 3.77
CA ARG A 99 -7.81 19.80 3.80
C ARG A 99 -8.29 20.22 5.19
N ASN A 100 -7.84 19.51 6.23
CA ASN A 100 -8.21 19.83 7.60
C ASN A 100 -7.71 21.24 8.02
N HIS A 101 -6.50 21.61 7.61
CA HIS A 101 -5.96 22.95 7.85
C HIS A 101 -6.78 24.04 7.17
N VAL A 102 -7.17 23.84 5.91
CA VAL A 102 -8.03 24.78 5.16
C VAL A 102 -9.39 24.92 5.83
N PHE A 103 -10.05 23.81 6.18
CA PHE A 103 -11.32 23.86 6.91
C PHE A 103 -11.20 24.55 8.27
N ARG A 104 -10.08 24.34 8.97
CA ARG A 104 -9.81 25.01 10.25
C ARG A 104 -9.64 26.52 10.07
N MET A 105 -8.87 26.94 9.07
CA MET A 105 -8.66 28.37 8.79
C MET A 105 -9.93 29.05 8.31
N SER A 106 -10.72 28.41 7.43
CA SER A 106 -11.98 28.98 6.96
C SER A 106 -12.98 29.16 8.10
N GLY A 107 -13.09 28.18 9.01
CA GLY A 107 -13.96 28.28 10.18
C GLY A 107 -13.56 29.43 11.12
N LEU A 108 -12.26 29.66 11.32
CA LEU A 108 -11.76 30.79 12.10
C LEU A 108 -12.08 32.13 11.43
N ILE A 109 -11.87 32.25 10.11
CA ILE A 109 -12.16 33.48 9.36
C ILE A 109 -13.66 33.79 9.42
N THR A 110 -14.52 32.80 9.15
CA THR A 110 -15.98 33.00 9.21
C THR A 110 -16.44 33.39 10.61
N GLY A 111 -15.90 32.75 11.65
CA GLY A 111 -16.20 33.10 13.05
C GLY A 111 -15.77 34.53 13.41
N ALA A 112 -14.57 34.94 12.98
CA ALA A 112 -14.07 36.30 13.20
C ALA A 112 -14.92 37.35 12.47
N VAL A 113 -15.28 37.10 11.21
CA VAL A 113 -16.16 38.00 10.43
C VAL A 113 -17.52 38.14 11.10
N LEU A 114 -18.13 37.02 11.53
CA LEU A 114 -19.43 37.04 12.22
C LEU A 114 -19.37 37.85 13.52
N ALA A 115 -18.31 37.68 14.31
CA ALA A 115 -18.12 38.42 15.56
C ALA A 115 -17.98 39.93 15.30
N LEU A 116 -17.24 40.33 14.27
CA LEU A 116 -17.10 41.73 13.87
C LEU A 116 -18.44 42.31 13.38
N CYS A 117 -19.22 41.56 12.61
CA CYS A 117 -20.54 41.97 12.17
C CYS A 117 -21.50 42.18 13.35
N LEU A 118 -21.53 41.26 14.32
CA LEU A 118 -22.38 41.38 15.51
C LEU A 118 -21.96 42.56 16.39
N LEU A 119 -20.65 42.77 16.56
CA LEU A 119 -20.13 43.92 17.29
C LEU A 119 -20.52 45.23 16.61
N GLY A 120 -20.35 45.32 15.28
CA GLY A 120 -20.73 46.50 14.50
C GLY A 120 -22.24 46.78 14.54
N ALA A 121 -23.07 45.74 14.42
CA ALA A 121 -24.51 45.87 14.55
C ALA A 121 -24.93 46.38 15.93
N GLY A 122 -24.30 45.88 17.00
CA GLY A 122 -24.55 46.35 18.37
C GLY A 122 -24.23 47.84 18.55
N VAL A 123 -23.11 48.32 17.98
CA VAL A 123 -22.73 49.73 18.01
C VAL A 123 -23.73 50.62 17.24
N ALA A 124 -24.23 50.13 16.10
CA ALA A 124 -25.18 50.89 15.26
C ALA A 124 -26.57 51.04 15.90
N VAL A 125 -27.06 50.03 16.63
CA VAL A 125 -28.41 50.03 17.21
C VAL A 125 -28.53 50.88 18.46
N ALA A 126 -27.45 51.11 19.22
CA ALA A 126 -27.48 51.87 20.47
C ALA A 126 -26.42 53.00 20.52
N PRO A 127 -26.53 54.02 19.65
CA PRO A 127 -25.53 55.10 19.57
C PRO A 127 -25.45 55.96 20.85
N ALA A 128 -26.51 55.99 21.66
CA ALA A 128 -26.61 56.86 22.82
C ALA A 128 -25.87 56.34 24.07
N GLN A 129 -25.65 55.02 24.21
CA GLN A 129 -25.08 54.42 25.43
C GLN A 129 -24.21 53.18 25.12
N PRO A 130 -23.04 53.36 24.47
CA PRO A 130 -22.18 52.25 24.04
C PRO A 130 -21.65 51.37 25.17
N TRP A 131 -21.61 51.89 26.41
CA TRP A 131 -21.11 51.14 27.57
C TRP A 131 -22.07 50.06 28.08
N LEU A 132 -23.39 50.22 27.92
CA LEU A 132 -24.39 49.20 28.26
C LEU A 132 -24.37 48.05 27.26
N ALA A 133 -24.18 48.36 25.98
CA ALA A 133 -23.99 47.34 24.94
C ALA A 133 -22.73 46.51 25.21
N ALA A 134 -21.62 47.15 25.62
CA ALA A 134 -20.39 46.46 25.99
C ALA A 134 -20.56 45.59 27.26
N GLY A 135 -21.30 46.07 28.26
CA GLY A 135 -21.56 45.33 29.51
C GLY A 135 -22.46 44.10 29.33
N LEU A 136 -23.49 44.20 28.47
CA LEU A 136 -24.44 43.10 28.23
C LEU A 136 -23.90 42.08 27.22
N CYS A 137 -23.14 42.53 26.21
CA CYS A 137 -22.49 41.61 25.27
C CYS A 137 -21.24 40.94 25.85
N GLY A 138 -20.54 41.54 26.81
CA GLY A 138 -19.24 41.10 27.30
C GLY A 138 -19.12 39.61 27.66
N PRO A 139 -19.99 39.04 28.50
CA PRO A 139 -19.90 37.63 28.90
C PRO A 139 -20.26 36.67 27.77
N SER A 140 -21.28 37.01 26.98
CA SER A 140 -21.77 36.16 25.89
C SER A 140 -20.79 36.16 24.70
N LEU A 141 -20.19 37.31 24.40
CA LEU A 141 -19.11 37.41 23.40
C LEU A 141 -17.82 36.75 23.90
N LEU A 142 -17.47 36.86 25.19
CA LEU A 142 -16.35 36.13 25.75
C LEU A 142 -16.56 34.61 25.70
N ALA A 143 -17.78 34.12 25.93
CA ALA A 143 -18.10 32.70 25.80
C ALA A 143 -18.00 32.22 24.35
N VAL A 144 -18.54 32.97 23.39
CA VAL A 144 -18.44 32.64 21.96
C VAL A 144 -17.00 32.76 21.46
N LEU A 145 -16.28 33.81 21.84
CA LEU A 145 -14.87 33.99 21.52
C LEU A 145 -14.03 32.87 22.14
N LYS A 146 -14.30 32.46 23.38
CA LYS A 146 -13.66 31.30 24.01
C LYS A 146 -13.95 30.01 23.25
N ILE A 147 -15.21 29.77 22.88
CA ILE A 147 -15.59 28.58 22.09
C ILE A 147 -14.92 28.58 20.73
N VAL A 148 -14.83 29.72 20.05
CA VAL A 148 -14.26 29.87 18.70
C VAL A 148 -12.73 29.87 18.71
N VAL A 149 -12.09 30.55 19.66
CA VAL A 149 -10.63 30.70 19.76
C VAL A 149 -9.98 29.50 20.42
N LEU A 150 -10.57 28.95 21.49
CA LEU A 150 -9.96 27.80 22.17
C LEU A 150 -10.32 26.47 21.54
N ARG A 151 -11.46 26.35 20.83
CA ARG A 151 -12.00 25.16 20.11
C ARG A 151 -11.43 23.77 20.47
N ARG A 152 -11.10 23.54 21.75
CA ARG A 152 -11.20 22.28 22.46
C ARG A 152 -12.66 22.13 22.87
N SER A 153 -13.53 22.19 21.86
CA SER A 153 -14.91 21.72 21.95
C SER A 153 -14.81 20.20 22.00
N ASP A 154 -14.44 19.69 23.17
CA ASP A 154 -14.66 18.30 23.54
C ASP A 154 -16.13 18.00 23.23
N ALA A 155 -16.42 16.83 22.66
CA ALA A 155 -17.78 16.41 22.31
C ALA A 155 -18.80 16.50 23.47
N ALA A 156 -18.32 16.73 24.70
CA ALA A 156 -19.09 17.04 25.89
C ALA A 156 -19.86 18.37 25.82
N ASP A 157 -19.30 19.44 25.23
CA ASP A 157 -19.95 20.76 25.20
C ASP A 157 -21.12 20.79 24.20
N MET A 158 -21.00 20.07 23.07
CA MET A 158 -22.12 19.86 22.14
C MET A 158 -23.26 19.07 22.80
N LYS A 159 -22.94 18.11 23.67
CA LYS A 159 -23.95 17.36 24.43
C LYS A 159 -24.60 18.22 25.52
N ALA A 160 -23.85 19.15 26.12
CA ALA A 160 -24.39 20.09 27.10
C ALA A 160 -25.33 21.10 26.43
N THR A 161 -24.97 21.65 25.27
CA THR A 161 -25.86 22.56 24.53
C THR A 161 -27.09 21.85 23.98
N GLU A 162 -26.99 20.60 23.53
CA GLU A 162 -28.17 19.81 23.14
C GLU A 162 -29.11 19.57 24.32
N ARG A 163 -28.57 19.28 25.52
CA ARG A 163 -29.38 19.15 26.75
C ARG A 163 -30.06 20.45 27.12
N ILE A 164 -29.33 21.57 27.11
CA ILE A 164 -29.89 22.88 27.45
C ILE A 164 -30.94 23.30 26.42
N ALA A 165 -30.72 23.04 25.13
CA ALA A 165 -31.72 23.30 24.10
C ALA A 165 -32.97 22.43 24.25
N ARG A 166 -32.81 21.15 24.62
CA ARG A 166 -33.92 20.24 24.90
C ARG A 166 -34.67 20.61 26.18
N GLU A 167 -33.98 21.06 27.21
CA GLU A 167 -34.57 21.58 28.45
C GLU A 167 -35.31 22.89 28.20
N ALA A 168 -34.72 23.82 27.42
CA ALA A 168 -35.38 25.07 27.04
C ALA A 168 -36.66 24.80 26.22
N ALA A 169 -36.60 23.83 25.30
CA ALA A 169 -37.77 23.39 24.53
C ALA A 169 -38.84 22.72 25.41
N ALA A 170 -38.42 21.94 26.42
CA ALA A 170 -39.34 21.34 27.38
C ALA A 170 -39.99 22.39 28.31
N SER A 171 -39.26 23.43 28.71
CA SER A 171 -39.80 24.55 29.49
C SER A 171 -40.66 25.52 28.67
N ALA A 172 -40.60 25.46 27.34
CA ALA A 172 -41.44 26.24 26.43
C ALA A 172 -42.72 25.51 26.00
N ALA A 173 -42.96 24.28 26.48
CA ALA A 173 -44.20 23.56 26.23
C ALA A 173 -45.35 24.21 27.03
N PRO A 174 -46.44 24.66 26.39
CA PRO A 174 -47.56 25.28 27.10
C PRO A 174 -48.28 24.25 27.97
N PRO A 175 -48.80 24.64 29.16
CA PRO A 175 -49.54 23.72 30.01
C PRO A 175 -50.81 23.25 29.29
N LEU A 176 -51.00 21.92 29.23
CA LEU A 176 -52.26 21.29 28.84
C LEU A 176 -53.32 21.73 29.86
N VAL A 177 -54.21 22.62 29.42
CA VAL A 177 -55.38 23.03 30.18
C VAL A 177 -56.35 21.84 30.22
N PRO A 178 -56.82 21.40 31.40
CA PRO A 178 -57.80 20.30 31.52
C PRO A 178 -59.17 20.68 30.96
#